data_AF-A0A7W4E7Z6-F1
#
_entry.id   AF-A0A7W4E7Z6-F1
#
_cell.length_a   1.000
_cell.length_b   1.000
_cell.length_c   1.000
_cell.angle_alpha   90.00
_cell.angle_beta   90.00
_cell.angle_gamma   90.00
#
_symmetry.space_group_name_H-M   'P 1'
#
loop_
_entity.id
_entity.type
_entity.pdbx_description
1 polymer ?
#
loop_
_entity_poly.entity_id
_entity_poly.type
_entity_poly.pdbx_seq_one_letter_code
_entity_poly.pdbx_strand_id
1 'polypeptide(L)'
;MLKEQIVAEARSIVEKYDWIFAKTYAKTAPHEYALSKNNGEDKELERLAEIIEKYGETEYFYGHKGKYFYIDYLKYWGSKPKHKGVWNLNRGKGDLFYGEQKPKSN
;
A
#
# COMPACT_ATOMS: atom_id res chain seq x y z
N MET A 1 -15.05 16.43 3.55
CA MET A 1 -13.91 17.38 3.55
C MET A 1 -12.57 16.69 3.80
N LEU A 2 -12.16 16.36 5.05
CA LEU A 2 -10.79 15.85 5.29
C LEU A 2 -10.44 14.56 4.53
N LYS A 3 -11.34 13.56 4.47
CA LYS A 3 -11.07 12.29 3.76
C LYS A 3 -10.82 12.50 2.26
N GLU A 4 -11.59 13.35 1.60
CA GLU A 4 -11.45 13.63 0.15
C GLU A 4 -10.13 14.34 -0.17
N GLN A 5 -9.70 15.27 0.69
CA GLN A 5 -8.42 15.95 0.55
C GLN A 5 -7.24 14.98 0.68
N ILE A 6 -7.27 14.06 1.65
CA ILE A 6 -6.24 13.03 1.81
C ILE A 6 -6.25 12.03 0.63
N VAL A 7 -7.42 11.66 0.11
CA VAL A 7 -7.51 10.82 -1.11
C VAL A 7 -6.94 11.54 -2.34
N ALA A 8 -7.22 12.85 -2.50
CA ALA A 8 -6.67 13.65 -3.59
C ALA A 8 -5.14 13.82 -3.48
N GLU A 9 -4.63 14.10 -2.27
CA GLU A 9 -3.20 14.12 -1.96
C GLU A 9 -2.54 12.78 -2.35
N ALA A 10 -3.06 11.67 -1.83
CA ALA A 10 -2.55 10.34 -2.11
C ALA A 10 -2.61 9.98 -3.61
N ARG A 11 -3.70 10.36 -4.31
CA ARG A 11 -3.83 10.15 -5.77
C ARG A 11 -2.71 10.88 -6.52
N SER A 12 -2.48 12.16 -6.21
CA SER A 12 -1.40 12.97 -6.81
C SER A 12 0.01 12.45 -6.52
N ILE A 13 0.19 11.61 -5.49
CA ILE A 13 1.45 10.92 -5.21
C ILE A 13 1.56 9.67 -6.08
N VAL A 14 0.57 8.77 -6.06
CA VAL A 14 0.67 7.46 -6.75
C VAL A 14 0.79 7.55 -8.27
N GLU A 15 0.32 8.65 -8.87
CA GLU A 15 0.45 8.96 -10.29
C GLU A 15 1.88 9.31 -10.73
N LYS A 16 2.79 9.62 -9.78
CA LYS A 16 4.21 9.99 -10.05
C LYS A 16 5.20 8.82 -10.00
N TYR A 17 4.69 7.60 -9.88
CA TYR A 17 5.51 6.40 -9.72
C TYR A 17 5.23 5.41 -10.84
N ASP A 18 6.30 4.81 -11.34
CA ASP A 18 6.23 3.59 -12.12
C ASP A 18 5.91 2.43 -11.18
N TRP A 19 4.88 1.67 -11.53
CA TRP A 19 4.42 0.52 -10.76
C TRP A 19 4.84 -0.77 -11.47
N ILE A 20 5.57 -1.61 -10.74
CA ILE A 20 6.17 -2.83 -11.28
C ILE A 20 5.31 -4.01 -10.85
N PHE A 21 4.81 -4.80 -11.81
CA PHE A 21 4.03 -5.98 -11.52
C PHE A 21 4.84 -7.03 -10.74
N ALA A 22 4.31 -7.45 -9.59
CA ALA A 22 4.94 -8.43 -8.72
C ALA A 22 4.70 -9.85 -9.24
N LYS A 23 5.78 -10.58 -9.53
CA LYS A 23 5.70 -12.01 -9.86
C LYS A 23 5.36 -12.87 -8.64
N THR A 24 5.73 -12.41 -7.44
CA THR A 24 5.31 -12.98 -6.16
C THR A 24 3.81 -12.86 -6.01
N TYR A 25 3.14 -13.96 -5.64
CA TYR A 25 1.69 -14.03 -5.49
C TYR A 25 0.89 -13.57 -6.74
N ALA A 26 1.41 -13.69 -7.96
CA ALA A 26 0.72 -13.22 -9.16
C ALA A 26 -0.62 -13.91 -9.53
N LYS A 27 -1.10 -14.93 -8.79
CA LYS A 27 -2.04 -15.95 -9.29
C LYS A 27 -3.46 -16.04 -8.69
N THR A 28 -3.80 -16.06 -7.39
CA THR A 28 -3.22 -15.67 -6.09
C THR A 28 -3.58 -14.26 -5.60
N ALA A 29 -2.64 -13.35 -5.33
CA ALA A 29 -2.91 -11.96 -4.92
C ALA A 29 -2.14 -10.98 -5.84
N PRO A 30 -2.61 -10.76 -7.09
CA PRO A 30 -1.89 -9.97 -8.09
C PRO A 30 -1.76 -8.51 -7.63
N HIS A 31 -0.52 -8.02 -7.59
CA HIS A 31 -0.17 -6.69 -7.12
C HIS A 31 0.98 -6.09 -7.91
N GLU A 32 1.17 -4.79 -7.74
CA GLU A 32 2.31 -4.03 -8.24
C GLU A 32 3.00 -3.35 -7.06
N TYR A 33 4.24 -2.92 -7.25
CA TYR A 33 4.97 -2.13 -6.25
C TYR A 33 5.71 -0.95 -6.89
N ALA A 34 5.82 0.14 -6.13
CA ALA A 34 6.64 1.30 -6.44
C ALA A 34 7.86 1.30 -5.51
N LEU A 35 9.05 1.54 -6.06
CA LEU A 35 10.30 1.63 -5.31
C LEU A 35 10.57 3.08 -4.89
N SER A 36 11.09 3.27 -3.68
CA SER A 36 11.59 4.56 -3.20
C SER A 36 12.80 5.02 -4.00
N LYS A 37 12.80 6.27 -4.44
CA LYS A 37 13.90 6.93 -5.16
C LYS A 37 15.04 7.29 -4.19
N ASN A 38 16.15 7.83 -4.72
CA ASN A 38 17.25 8.42 -3.94
C ASN A 38 17.76 7.57 -2.75
N ASN A 39 18.00 6.27 -2.96
CA ASN A 39 18.47 5.33 -1.92
C ASN A 39 17.55 5.26 -0.67
N GLY A 40 16.25 5.46 -0.85
CA GLY A 40 15.24 5.40 0.21
C GLY A 40 14.77 6.76 0.73
N GLU A 41 15.44 7.85 0.36
CA GLU A 41 15.10 9.23 0.77
C GLU A 41 14.08 9.84 -0.20
N ASP A 42 12.82 9.41 -0.09
CA ASP A 42 11.74 9.71 -1.03
C ASP A 42 10.49 10.27 -0.33
N LYS A 43 10.48 11.59 -0.11
CA LYS A 43 9.45 12.28 0.69
C LYS A 43 8.02 12.04 0.22
N GLU A 44 7.78 11.81 -1.07
CA GLU A 44 6.43 11.57 -1.58
C GLU A 44 5.97 10.13 -1.26
N LEU A 45 6.83 9.13 -1.47
CA LEU A 45 6.50 7.74 -1.11
C LEU A 45 6.41 7.57 0.41
N GLU A 46 7.27 8.24 1.17
CA GLU A 46 7.18 8.34 2.63
C GLU A 46 5.83 8.94 3.06
N ARG A 47 5.39 10.01 2.42
CA ARG A 47 4.09 10.64 2.69
C ARG A 47 2.92 9.71 2.40
N LEU A 48 3.00 8.91 1.34
CA LEU A 48 1.99 7.87 1.08
C LEU A 48 1.98 6.79 2.18
N ALA A 49 3.14 6.38 2.68
CA ALA A 49 3.24 5.44 3.81
C ALA A 49 2.61 6.00 5.10
N GLU A 50 2.81 7.29 5.40
CA GLU A 50 2.13 7.98 6.51
C GLU A 50 0.61 7.98 6.34
N ILE A 51 0.12 8.23 5.13
CA ILE A 51 -1.32 8.24 4.82
C ILE A 51 -1.91 6.84 5.05
N ILE A 52 -1.22 5.80 4.59
CA ILE A 52 -1.62 4.39 4.82
C ILE A 52 -1.69 4.08 6.32
N GLU A 53 -0.64 4.38 7.08
CA GLU A 53 -0.62 4.08 8.52
C GLU A 53 -1.72 4.82 9.28
N LYS A 54 -1.89 6.11 9.01
CA LYS A 54 -2.80 6.99 9.77
C LYS A 54 -4.27 6.86 9.37
N TYR A 55 -4.55 6.74 8.07
CA TYR A 55 -5.92 6.79 7.52
C TYR A 55 -6.36 5.48 6.88
N GLY A 56 -5.46 4.50 6.74
CA GLY A 56 -5.80 3.17 6.23
C GLY A 56 -6.72 2.40 7.18
N GLU A 57 -7.60 1.61 6.58
CA GLU A 57 -8.46 0.67 7.26
C GLU A 57 -7.64 -0.54 7.74
N THR A 58 -8.12 -1.22 8.77
CA THR A 58 -7.43 -2.38 9.33
C THR A 58 -8.00 -3.64 8.73
N GLU A 59 -7.21 -4.34 7.91
CA GLU A 59 -7.58 -5.63 7.33
C GLU A 59 -6.56 -6.70 7.73
N TYR A 60 -6.84 -7.93 7.30
CA TYR A 60 -5.91 -9.03 7.39
C TYR A 60 -5.37 -9.39 5.99
N PHE A 61 -4.28 -10.16 5.96
CA PHE A 61 -3.78 -10.83 4.77
C PHE A 61 -3.09 -12.11 5.24
N TYR A 62 -3.64 -13.29 4.90
CA TYR A 62 -3.24 -14.57 5.50
C TYR A 62 -3.24 -14.58 7.06
N GLY A 63 -4.13 -13.80 7.67
CA GLY A 63 -4.20 -13.62 9.13
C GLY A 63 -3.17 -12.63 9.70
N HIS A 64 -2.31 -12.01 8.87
CA HIS A 64 -1.47 -10.90 9.29
C HIS A 64 -2.24 -9.59 9.22
N LYS A 65 -2.37 -8.89 10.34
CA LYS A 65 -3.04 -7.59 10.43
C LYS A 65 -2.18 -6.50 9.76
N GLY A 66 -2.80 -5.68 8.91
CA GLY A 66 -2.14 -4.60 8.20
C GLY A 66 -3.03 -3.36 8.03
N LYS A 67 -2.41 -2.28 7.53
CA LYS A 67 -3.06 -1.03 7.17
C LYS A 67 -3.20 -0.94 5.66
N TYR A 68 -4.40 -0.64 5.18
CA TYR A 68 -4.74 -0.57 3.76
C TYR A 68 -5.47 0.73 3.46
N PHE A 69 -4.96 1.52 2.52
CA PHE A 69 -5.60 2.75 2.07
C PHE A 69 -6.21 2.55 0.68
N TYR A 70 -7.41 3.08 0.45
CA TYR A 70 -8.14 2.93 -0.81
C TYR A 70 -8.10 4.22 -1.63
N ILE A 71 -7.72 4.07 -2.90
CA ILE A 71 -7.86 5.11 -3.93
C ILE A 71 -8.56 4.45 -5.11
N ASP A 72 -9.78 4.90 -5.37
CA ASP A 72 -10.67 4.34 -6.39
C ASP A 72 -10.89 2.83 -6.17
N TYR A 73 -10.51 1.96 -7.12
CA TYR A 73 -10.63 0.49 -7.00
C TYR A 73 -9.36 -0.21 -6.49
N LEU A 74 -8.30 0.56 -6.19
CA LEU A 74 -7.00 0.04 -5.75
C LEU A 74 -6.82 0.23 -4.25
N LYS A 75 -6.28 -0.78 -3.57
CA LYS A 75 -5.78 -0.69 -2.20
C LYS A 75 -4.27 -0.65 -2.17
N TYR A 76 -3.72 0.10 -1.22
CA TYR A 76 -2.31 0.43 -1.07
C TYR A 76 -1.84 0.05 0.33
N TRP A 77 -0.68 -0.61 0.43
CA TRP A 77 -0.10 -1.04 1.71
C TRP A 77 1.43 -1.08 1.70
N GLY A 78 2.00 -1.08 2.90
CA GLY A 78 3.44 -1.05 3.17
C GLY A 78 3.76 0.06 4.16
N SER A 79 5.04 0.18 4.52
CA SER A 79 5.51 1.18 5.48
C SER A 79 6.95 1.58 5.20
N LYS A 80 7.33 2.79 5.60
CA LYS A 80 8.73 3.24 5.56
C LYS A 80 9.55 2.39 6.54
N PRO A 81 10.61 1.69 6.13
CA PRO A 81 11.47 0.96 7.05
C PRO A 81 12.30 1.91 7.93
N LYS A 82 12.73 1.41 9.09
CA LYS A 82 13.58 2.17 10.04
C LYS A 82 15.04 2.27 9.60
N HIS A 83 15.45 1.48 8.61
CA HIS A 83 16.83 1.40 8.13
C HIS A 83 16.97 2.09 6.76
N LYS A 84 18.14 2.65 6.48
CA LYS A 84 18.44 3.24 5.17
C LYS A 84 18.54 2.17 4.08
N GLY A 85 18.09 2.50 2.88
CA GLY A 85 18.10 1.62 1.71
C GLY A 85 16.80 1.76 0.90
N VAL A 86 16.80 1.22 -0.32
CA VAL A 86 15.60 1.19 -1.18
C VAL A 86 14.54 0.28 -0.57
N TRP A 87 13.29 0.74 -0.58
CA TRP A 87 12.11 0.07 -0.06
C TRP A 87 10.92 0.24 -1.01
N ASN A 88 9.79 -0.42 -0.74
CA ASN A 88 8.62 -0.35 -1.61
C ASN A 88 7.29 -0.13 -0.87
N LEU A 89 6.35 0.47 -1.60
CA LEU A 89 4.91 0.37 -1.31
C LEU A 89 4.25 -0.46 -2.40
N ASN A 90 3.16 -1.13 -2.04
CA ASN A 90 2.46 -2.07 -2.89
C ASN A 90 1.03 -1.58 -3.16
N ARG A 91 0.49 -1.92 -4.32
CA ARG A 91 -0.92 -1.70 -4.67
C ARG A 91 -1.52 -2.91 -5.38
N GLY A 92 -2.84 -3.06 -5.32
CA GLY A 92 -3.58 -4.06 -6.07
C GLY A 92 -5.08 -3.80 -6.01
N LYS A 93 -5.86 -4.47 -6.86
CA LYS A 93 -7.33 -4.28 -6.85
C LYS A 93 -7.93 -4.80 -5.55
N GLY A 94 -8.75 -4.00 -4.88
CA GLY A 94 -9.24 -4.32 -3.53
C GLY A 94 -10.03 -5.63 -3.44
N ASP A 95 -10.75 -5.96 -4.51
CA ASP A 95 -11.60 -7.15 -4.69
C ASP A 95 -10.84 -8.45 -5.00
N LEU A 96 -9.58 -8.37 -5.44
CA LEU A 96 -8.76 -9.54 -5.83
C LEU A 96 -7.89 -10.09 -4.70
N PHE A 97 -8.09 -9.67 -3.46
CA PHE A 97 -7.37 -10.19 -2.29
C PHE A 97 -8.23 -11.19 -1.52
N TYR A 98 -7.67 -12.37 -1.30
CA TYR A 98 -8.27 -13.56 -0.70
C TYR A 98 -9.31 -13.35 0.41
N GLY A 99 -10.44 -14.05 0.28
CA GLY A 99 -11.04 -14.85 1.36
C GLY A 99 -11.61 -14.11 2.58
N GLU A 100 -12.05 -14.89 3.57
CA GLU A 100 -12.62 -14.34 4.79
C GLU A 100 -11.53 -13.64 5.63
N GLN A 101 -11.70 -12.32 5.81
CA GLN A 101 -10.73 -11.44 6.47
C GLN A 101 -10.83 -11.51 8.00
N LYS A 102 -10.56 -12.70 8.55
CA LYS A 102 -10.60 -12.96 10.00
C LYS A 102 -9.19 -13.08 10.58
N PRO A 103 -9.00 -12.76 11.88
CA PRO A 103 -7.83 -13.21 12.61
C PRO A 103 -7.75 -14.73 12.53
N LYS A 104 -6.55 -15.31 12.63
CA LYS A 104 -6.43 -16.75 12.91
C LYS A 104 -7.14 -17.01 14.24
N SER A 105 -8.09 -17.95 14.25
CA SER A 105 -8.59 -18.52 15.50
C SER A 105 -7.40 -19.18 16.23
N ASN A 106 -7.27 -18.84 17.52
CA ASN A 106 -6.42 -19.58 18.45
C ASN A 106 -7.08 -20.92 18.81
#